data_AF-A0A4Y8RUN1-F1
#
_entry.id   AF-A0A4Y8RUN1-F1
#
_cell.length_a   1.000
_cell.length_b   1.000
_cell.length_c   1.000
_cell.angle_alpha   90.00
_cell.angle_beta   90.00
_cell.angle_gamma   90.00
#
_symmetry.space_group_name_H-M   'P 1'
#
loop_
_entity.id
_entity.type
_entity.pdbx_description
1 polymer ?
#
loop_
_entity_poly.entity_id
_entity_poly.type
_entity_poly.pdbx_seq_one_letter_code
_entity_poly.pdbx_strand_id
1 'polypeptide(L)'
;MALDAAALRGHLNGVPDTDEVLTGLLGAATAHVEAMLGYEIDDAIEFPAGTPADIEHAVLMLAAHWYENREASIAGVAIMAIPFGLEDIIRNHRSYTYG
;
A
#
# COMPACT_ATOMS: atom_id res chain seq x y z
N MET A 1 -4.14 -11.62 7.53
CA MET A 1 -3.63 -10.53 6.68
C MET A 1 -3.36 -11.10 5.31
N ALA A 2 -3.94 -10.53 4.26
CA ALA A 2 -3.82 -11.00 2.87
C ALA A 2 -2.57 -10.45 2.14
N LEU A 3 -1.69 -9.75 2.86
CA LEU A 3 -0.49 -9.11 2.32
C LEU A 3 0.69 -10.09 2.32
N ASP A 4 0.84 -10.84 1.23
CA ASP A 4 2.01 -11.66 0.96
C ASP A 4 2.51 -11.50 -0.49
N ALA A 5 3.69 -12.07 -0.77
CA ALA A 5 4.30 -11.98 -2.10
C ALA A 5 3.41 -12.57 -3.20
N ALA A 6 2.62 -13.60 -2.89
CA ALA A 6 1.71 -14.22 -3.84
C ALA A 6 0.54 -13.30 -4.19
N ALA A 7 -0.02 -12.59 -3.20
CA ALA A 7 -1.06 -11.59 -3.38
C ALA A 7 -0.58 -10.41 -4.24
N LEU A 8 0.61 -9.87 -3.96
CA LEU A 8 1.20 -8.80 -4.79
C LEU A 8 1.47 -9.28 -6.21
N ARG A 9 2.03 -10.49 -6.37
CA ARG A 9 2.27 -11.09 -7.69
C ARG A 9 0.96 -11.25 -8.47
N GLY A 10 -0.11 -11.70 -7.80
CA GLY A 10 -1.44 -11.78 -8.38
C GLY A 10 -1.98 -10.42 -8.80
N HIS A 11 -1.79 -9.39 -7.96
CA HIS A 11 -2.21 -8.01 -8.24
C HIS A 11 -1.51 -7.41 -9.47
N LEU A 12 -0.24 -7.77 -9.69
CA LEU A 12 0.56 -7.35 -10.85
C LEU A 12 0.28 -8.18 -12.12
N ASN A 13 -0.74 -9.05 -12.13
CA ASN A 13 -1.01 -10.00 -13.22
C ASN A 13 0.15 -10.95 -13.53
N GLY A 14 0.95 -11.29 -12.51
CA GLY A 14 2.13 -12.13 -12.65
C GLY A 14 3.37 -11.33 -13.05
N VAL A 15 4.48 -11.57 -12.34
CA VAL A 15 5.77 -10.93 -12.59
C VAL A 15 6.91 -11.95 -12.47
N PRO A 16 8.09 -11.72 -13.11
CA PRO A 16 9.20 -12.67 -13.07
C PRO A 16 10.09 -12.53 -11.83
N ASP A 17 10.00 -11.42 -11.09
CA ASP A 17 10.83 -11.17 -9.92
C ASP A 17 10.56 -12.15 -8.76
N THR A 18 11.54 -12.31 -7.88
CA THR A 18 11.47 -13.27 -6.78
C THR A 18 10.58 -12.78 -5.63
N ASP A 19 10.13 -13.72 -4.78
CA ASP A 19 9.29 -13.39 -3.63
C ASP A 19 10.01 -12.48 -2.63
N GLU A 20 11.34 -12.54 -2.55
CA GLU A 20 12.14 -11.64 -1.70
C GLU A 20 12.00 -10.18 -2.11
N VAL A 21 12.02 -9.89 -3.42
CA VAL A 21 11.84 -8.53 -3.96
C VAL A 21 10.43 -8.03 -3.66
N LEU A 22 9.42 -8.86 -3.89
CA LEU A 22 8.02 -8.51 -3.65
C LEU A 22 7.73 -8.31 -2.16
N THR A 23 8.30 -9.15 -1.30
CA THR A 23 8.19 -9.01 0.16
C THR A 23 8.85 -7.72 0.65
N GLY A 24 10.01 -7.35 0.09
CA GLY A 24 10.67 -6.08 0.41
C GLY A 24 9.82 -4.87 0.03
N LEU A 25 9.20 -4.89 -1.15
CA LEU A 25 8.29 -3.83 -1.60
C LEU A 25 7.03 -3.74 -0.73
N LEU A 26 6.43 -4.88 -0.39
CA LEU A 26 5.28 -4.93 0.53
C LEU A 26 5.63 -4.36 1.91
N GLY A 27 6.79 -4.71 2.46
CA GLY A 27 7.25 -4.18 3.74
C GLY A 27 7.43 -2.66 3.69
N ALA A 28 8.05 -2.13 2.63
CA ALA A 28 8.21 -0.69 2.45
C ALA A 28 6.85 0.03 2.30
N ALA A 29 5.92 -0.55 1.53
CA ALA A 29 4.61 0.05 1.29
C ALA A 29 3.75 0.04 2.55
N THR A 30 3.80 -1.06 3.32
CA THR A 30 3.13 -1.18 4.62
C THR A 30 3.62 -0.12 5.59
N ALA A 31 4.94 0.00 5.78
CA ALA A 31 5.52 1.00 6.66
C ALA A 31 5.14 2.44 6.26
N HIS A 32 5.02 2.72 4.96
CA HIS A 32 4.57 4.03 4.49
C HIS A 32 3.10 4.29 4.83
N VAL A 33 2.23 3.31 4.60
CA VAL A 33 0.80 3.39 4.96
C VAL A 33 0.61 3.59 6.46
N GLU A 34 1.31 2.83 7.29
CA GLU A 34 1.28 2.97 8.76
C GLU A 34 1.75 4.36 9.21
N ALA A 35 2.81 4.89 8.60
CA ALA A 35 3.27 6.25 8.89
C ALA A 35 2.22 7.32 8.54
N MET A 36 1.42 7.10 7.49
CA MET A 36 0.34 8.02 7.14
C MET A 36 -0.87 7.87 8.07
N LEU A 37 -1.20 6.65 8.52
CA LEU A 37 -2.28 6.35 9.47
C LEU A 37 -1.96 6.86 10.88
N GLY A 38 -0.70 6.76 11.29
CA GLY A 38 -0.21 7.08 12.63
C GLY A 38 -0.20 5.89 13.60
N TYR A 39 -0.47 4.68 13.12
CA TYR A 39 -0.52 3.43 13.89
C TYR A 39 -0.31 2.22 12.96
N GLU A 40 -0.06 1.04 13.53
CA GLU A 40 0.23 -0.20 12.79
C GLU A 40 -1.05 -0.79 12.16
N ILE A 41 -0.96 -1.39 10.97
CA ILE A 41 -2.16 -1.90 10.28
C ILE A 41 -2.77 -3.13 10.95
N ASP A 42 -2.03 -3.80 11.85
CA ASP A 42 -2.48 -4.92 12.68
C ASP A 42 -2.80 -4.49 14.13
N ASP A 43 -2.84 -3.18 14.41
CA ASP A 43 -3.23 -2.65 15.71
C ASP A 43 -4.70 -3.03 16.02
N ALA A 44 -4.87 -3.90 17.02
CA ALA A 44 -6.18 -4.40 17.43
C ALA A 44 -7.04 -3.36 18.18
N ILE A 45 -6.47 -2.23 18.61
CA ILE A 45 -7.19 -1.12 19.24
C ILE A 45 -7.88 -0.30 18.15
N GLU A 46 -7.14 0.06 17.10
CA GLU A 46 -7.65 0.85 15.98
C GLU A 46 -8.51 -0.03 15.05
N PHE A 47 -8.11 -1.29 14.83
CA PHE A 47 -8.80 -2.26 13.99
C PHE A 47 -9.19 -3.54 14.76
N PRO A 48 -10.22 -3.49 15.61
CA PRO A 48 -10.63 -4.64 16.44
C PRO A 48 -11.16 -5.84 15.64
N ALA A 49 -11.59 -5.61 14.39
CA ALA A 49 -12.02 -6.67 13.46
C ALA A 49 -10.88 -7.17 12.55
N GLY A 50 -9.65 -6.71 12.77
CA GLY A 50 -8.51 -6.89 11.88
C GLY A 50 -8.44 -5.81 10.79
N THR A 51 -7.33 -5.79 10.06
CA THR A 51 -7.03 -4.81 9.01
C THR A 51 -8.16 -4.72 7.98
N PRO A 52 -8.72 -3.51 7.74
CA PRO A 52 -9.73 -3.31 6.70
C PRO A 52 -9.22 -3.67 5.31
N ALA A 53 -10.10 -4.23 4.47
CA ALA A 53 -9.74 -4.69 3.12
C ALA A 53 -9.32 -3.55 2.17
N ASP A 54 -9.82 -2.34 2.39
CA ASP A 54 -9.42 -1.14 1.64
C ASP A 54 -8.01 -0.66 2.03
N ILE A 55 -7.61 -0.80 3.29
CA ILE A 55 -6.23 -0.58 3.74
C ILE A 55 -5.28 -1.63 3.13
N GLU A 56 -5.67 -2.91 3.14
CA GLU A 56 -4.89 -3.95 2.45
C GLU A 56 -4.75 -3.63 0.95
N HIS A 57 -5.83 -3.17 0.30
CA HIS A 57 -5.79 -2.76 -1.11
C HIS A 57 -4.88 -1.55 -1.35
N ALA A 58 -4.91 -0.55 -0.47
CA ALA A 58 -4.04 0.62 -0.52
C ALA A 58 -2.55 0.24 -0.48
N VAL A 59 -2.16 -0.70 0.39
CA VAL A 59 -0.79 -1.22 0.45
C VAL A 59 -0.40 -1.89 -0.87
N LEU A 60 -1.26 -2.74 -1.43
CA LEU A 60 -1.02 -3.41 -2.71
C LEU A 60 -0.85 -2.41 -3.87
N MET A 61 -1.69 -1.37 -3.93
CA MET A 61 -1.59 -0.33 -4.95
C MET A 61 -0.26 0.43 -4.87
N LEU A 62 0.19 0.78 -3.66
CA LEU A 62 1.45 1.48 -3.46
C LEU A 62 2.65 0.59 -3.82
N ALA A 63 2.66 -0.66 -3.37
CA ALA A 63 3.72 -1.61 -3.69
C ALA A 63 3.80 -1.88 -5.21
N ALA A 64 2.65 -2.02 -5.88
CA ALA A 64 2.59 -2.18 -7.32
C ALA A 64 3.08 -0.94 -8.06
N HIS A 65 2.72 0.25 -7.58
CA HIS A 65 3.20 1.50 -8.16
C HIS A 65 4.73 1.60 -8.11
N TRP A 66 5.36 1.29 -6.97
CA TRP A 66 6.82 1.29 -6.84
C TRP A 66 7.49 0.17 -7.62
N TYR A 67 6.85 -0.98 -7.77
CA TYR A 67 7.35 -2.06 -8.62
C TYR A 67 7.48 -1.61 -10.09
N GLU A 68 6.45 -0.95 -10.62
CA GLU A 68 6.38 -0.47 -12.01
C GLU A 68 7.25 0.78 -12.25
N ASN A 69 7.40 1.63 -11.23
CA ASN A 69 8.09 2.93 -11.33
C ASN A 69 9.38 2.95 -10.50
N ARG A 70 10.39 2.16 -10.92
CA ARG A 70 11.66 2.02 -10.19
C ARG A 70 12.66 3.16 -10.41
N GLU A 71 12.44 3.98 -11.43
CA GLU A 71 13.23 5.17 -11.72
C GLU A 71 12.48 6.41 -11.22
N ALA A 72 13.22 7.46 -10.85
CA ALA A 72 12.66 8.74 -10.41
C ALA A 72 11.96 9.45 -11.58
N SER A 73 10.74 9.01 -11.89
CA SER A 73 9.87 9.43 -13.00
C SER A 73 10.44 9.21 -14.42
N ILE A 74 9.64 8.57 -15.27
CA ILE A 74 9.87 8.59 -16.72
C ILE A 74 9.43 9.97 -17.22
N ALA A 75 10.38 10.78 -17.70
CA ALA A 75 10.06 12.05 -18.33
C ALA A 75 9.10 11.83 -19.52
N GLY A 76 7.90 12.39 -19.45
CA GLY A 76 6.94 12.44 -20.58
C GLY A 76 5.61 11.71 -20.40
N VAL A 77 5.37 11.02 -19.29
CA VAL A 77 4.04 10.43 -18.98
C VAL A 77 3.39 11.20 -17.84
N ALA A 78 2.25 11.83 -18.10
CA ALA A 78 1.42 12.42 -17.07
C ALA A 78 0.70 11.30 -16.30
N ILE A 79 1.16 10.99 -15.09
CA ILE A 79 0.43 10.12 -14.17
C ILE A 79 -0.78 10.93 -13.67
N MET A 80 -1.98 10.57 -14.11
CA MET A 80 -3.20 11.17 -13.58
C MET A 80 -3.59 10.50 -12.28
N ALA A 81 -3.96 11.30 -11.28
CA ALA A 81 -4.52 10.78 -10.04
C ALA A 81 -5.82 10.01 -10.34
N ILE A 82 -5.90 8.78 -9.84
CA ILE A 82 -7.11 7.96 -9.93
C ILE A 82 -8.09 8.44 -8.84
N PRO A 83 -9.40 8.56 -9.13
CA PRO A 83 -10.40 8.79 -8.09
C PRO A 83 -10.34 7.69 -7.02
N PHE A 84 -10.46 8.05 -5.73
CA PHE A 84 -10.33 7.12 -4.60
C PHE A 84 -8.94 6.48 -4.50
N GLY A 85 -7.90 7.30 -4.72
CA GLY A 85 -6.52 6.87 -4.60
C GLY A 85 -6.14 6.55 -3.14
N LEU A 86 -4.89 6.12 -2.97
CA LEU A 86 -4.27 5.83 -1.67
C LEU A 86 -4.64 6.88 -0.61
N GLU A 87 -4.46 8.16 -0.91
CA GLU A 87 -4.70 9.26 0.03
C GLU A 87 -6.14 9.33 0.54
N ASP A 88 -7.14 9.06 -0.30
CA ASP A 88 -8.55 9.10 0.09
C ASP A 88 -8.89 7.95 1.04
N ILE A 89 -8.35 6.76 0.79
CA ILE A 89 -8.49 5.60 1.67
C ILE A 89 -7.86 5.92 3.02
N ILE A 90 -6.60 6.36 3.03
CA ILE A 90 -5.89 6.66 4.28
C ILE A 90 -6.58 7.76 5.08
N ARG A 91 -7.09 8.80 4.42
CA ARG A 91 -7.80 9.90 5.08
C ARG A 91 -9.01 9.43 5.91
N ASN A 92 -9.69 8.37 5.48
CA ASN A 92 -10.86 7.84 6.17
C ASN A 92 -10.53 7.05 7.44
N HIS A 93 -9.31 6.51 7.53
CA HIS A 93 -8.88 5.68 8.66
C HIS A 93 -7.90 6.40 9.59
N ARG A 94 -7.20 7.42 9.11
CA ARG A 94 -6.19 8.15 9.89
C ARG A 94 -6.77 8.71 11.20
N SER A 95 -6.05 8.49 12.29
CA SER A 95 -6.38 9.09 13.58
C SER A 95 -6.13 10.60 13.53
N TYR A 96 -7.18 11.39 13.79
CA TYR A 96 -7.10 12.84 13.89
C TYR A 96 -7.00 13.26 15.34
N THR A 97 -5.80 13.60 15.80
CA THR A 97 -5.66 14.41 17.02
C THR A 97 -5.85 15.88 16.67
N TYR A 98 -6.98 16.46 17.06
CA TYR A 98 -7.10 17.91 17.17
C TYR A 98 -6.21 18.37 18.33
N GLY A 99 -5.15 19.09 18.01
CA GLY A 99 -4.36 19.86 18.98
C GLY A 99 -5.04 21.17 19.33
#